data_AF-A0A962SIU9-F1
#
_entry.id   AF-A0A962SIU9-F1
#
_cell.length_a   1.000
_cell.length_b   1.000
_cell.length_c   1.000
_cell.angle_alpha   90.00
_cell.angle_beta   90.00
_cell.angle_gamma   90.00
#
_symmetry.space_group_name_H-M   'P 1'
#
loop_
_entity.id
_entity.type
_entity.pdbx_description
1 polymer ?
#
loop_
_entity_poly.entity_id
_entity_poly.type
_entity_poly.pdbx_seq_one_letter_code
_entity_poly.pdbx_strand_id
1 'polypeptide(L)' 'MAITPINGSALQGISRGLQGMRRSAAEIAHPAKDSVRALVELHQHAQHTSASVKVLQTADQVIGSLLDVKA' A
#
# COMPACT_ATOMS: atom_id res chain seq x y z
N MET A 1 0.08 8.70 22.03
CA MET A 1 -0.69 8.06 20.94
C MET A 1 0.23 7.86 19.74
N ALA A 2 0.84 6.69 19.59
CA ALA A 2 1.76 6.38 18.48
C ALA A 2 1.04 5.82 17.23
N ILE A 3 -0.27 5.55 17.31
CA ILE A 3 -1.03 4.89 16.22
C ILE A 3 -1.55 5.89 15.18
N THR A 4 -1.86 7.13 15.57
CA THR A 4 -2.26 8.20 14.64
C THR A 4 -1.24 8.47 13.51
N PRO A 5 0.09 8.57 13.77
CA PRO A 5 1.06 8.74 12.68
C PRO A 5 1.25 7.49 11.80
N ILE A 6 0.93 6.29 12.30
CA ILE A 6 1.00 5.03 11.54
C ILE A 6 -0.12 4.99 10.49
N ASN A 7 -1.33 5.41 10.84
CA ASN A 7 -2.45 5.48 9.89
C ASN A 7 -2.17 6.46 8.75
N GLY A 8 -1.61 7.64 9.06
CA GLY A 8 -1.22 8.62 8.05
C GLY A 8 -0.17 8.07 7.07
N SER A 9 0.85 7.39 7.60
CA SER A 9 1.94 6.81 6.79
C SER A 9 1.46 5.65 5.92
N ALA A 10 0.57 4.79 6.46
CA ALA A 10 -0.02 3.67 5.72
C ALA A 10 -0.91 4.15 4.58
N LEU A 11 -1.80 5.12 4.84
CA LEU A 11 -2.67 5.71 3.80
C LEU A 11 -1.85 6.41 2.71
N GLN A 12 -0.79 7.11 3.08
CA GLN A 12 0.13 7.72 2.11
C GLN A 12 0.92 6.67 1.32
N GLY A 13 1.28 5.54 1.93
CA GLY A 13 1.89 4.39 1.26
C GLY A 13 0.96 3.77 0.22
N ILE A 14 -0.32 3.57 0.57
CA ILE A 14 -1.36 3.06 -0.33
C ILE A 14 -1.58 4.02 -1.51
N SER A 15 -1.76 5.32 -1.26
CA SER A 15 -2.03 6.28 -2.32
C SER A 15 -0.88 6.38 -3.33
N ARG A 16 0.36 6.40 -2.84
CA ARG A 16 1.56 6.37 -3.70
C ARG A 16 1.69 5.06 -4.48
N GLY A 17 1.46 3.92 -3.82
CA GLY A 17 1.49 2.61 -4.47
C GLY A 17 0.47 2.49 -5.60
N LEU A 18 -0.77 2.96 -5.38
CA LEU A 18 -1.81 2.98 -6.39
C LEU A 18 -1.50 3.92 -7.56
N GLN A 19 -0.89 5.09 -7.31
CA GLN A 19 -0.42 5.97 -8.38
C GLN A 19 0.69 5.32 -9.21
N GLY A 20 1.67 4.66 -8.55
CA GLY A 20 2.72 3.92 -9.24
C GLY A 20 2.15 2.79 -10.11
N MET A 21 1.23 1.99 -9.57
CA MET A 21 0.55 0.94 -10.32
C MET A 21 -0.17 1.48 -11.57
N ARG A 22 -0.88 2.61 -11.45
CA ARG A 22 -1.57 3.23 -12.58
C ARG A 22 -0.59 3.64 -13.69
N ARG A 23 0.57 4.18 -13.30
CA ARG A 23 1.62 4.57 -14.25
C ARG A 23 2.21 3.35 -14.96
N SER A 24 2.60 2.33 -14.21
CA SER A 24 3.15 1.09 -14.80
C SER A 24 2.11 0.39 -15.69
N ALA A 25 0.83 0.37 -15.31
CA ALA A 25 -0.25 -0.16 -16.14
C ALA A 25 -0.44 0.63 -17.44
N ALA A 26 -0.33 1.96 -17.40
CA ALA A 26 -0.39 2.80 -18.59
C ALA A 26 0.80 2.56 -19.55
N GLU A 27 2.00 2.32 -19.00
CA GLU A 27 3.21 1.96 -19.75
C GLU A 27 3.14 0.54 -20.35
N ILE A 28 2.45 -0.40 -19.69
CA ILE A 28 2.14 -1.72 -20.26
C ILE A 28 1.12 -1.61 -21.40
N ALA A 29 0.08 -0.79 -21.23
CA ALA A 29 -0.98 -0.61 -22.23
C ALA A 29 -0.51 0.10 -23.51
N HIS A 30 0.50 0.96 -23.39
CA HIS A 30 1.14 1.63 -24.54
C HIS A 30 2.61 1.18 -24.61
N PRO A 31 2.90 0.06 -25.30
CA PRO A 31 4.24 -0.51 -25.35
C PRO A 31 5.15 0.35 -26.25
N ALA A 32 5.58 1.51 -25.74
CA ALA A 32 6.62 2.35 -26.33
C ALA A 32 8.00 2.04 -25.74
N LYS A 33 8.06 1.34 -24.60
CA LYS A 33 9.27 0.91 -23.88
C LYS A 33 9.07 -0.44 -23.20
N ASP A 34 10.20 -1.06 -22.84
CA ASP A 34 10.37 -2.37 -22.19
C ASP A 34 9.24 -2.76 -21.21
N SER A 35 8.27 -3.51 -21.72
CA SER A 35 7.08 -3.94 -20.99
C SER A 35 7.39 -4.89 -19.83
N VAL A 36 8.51 -5.61 -19.87
CA VAL A 36 8.94 -6.50 -18.79
C VAL A 36 9.31 -5.67 -17.56
N ARG A 37 10.05 -4.58 -17.76
CA ARG A 37 10.38 -3.64 -16.68
C ARG A 37 9.13 -3.03 -16.07
N ALA A 38 8.18 -2.58 -16.90
CA ALA A 38 6.93 -2.00 -16.42
C ALA A 38 6.08 -3.01 -15.61
N LEU A 39 6.09 -4.30 -15.98
CA LEU A 39 5.43 -5.35 -15.22
C LEU A 39 6.09 -5.60 -13.84
N VAL A 40 7.42 -5.59 -13.77
CA VAL A 40 8.14 -5.74 -12.50
C VAL A 40 7.87 -4.54 -11.58
N GLU A 41 7.90 -3.32 -12.13
CA GLU A 41 7.57 -2.11 -11.38
C GLU A 41 6.11 -2.12 -10.89
N LEU A 42 5.16 -2.56 -11.73
CA LEU A 42 3.77 -2.77 -11.35
C LEU A 42 3.65 -3.73 -10.15
N HIS A 43 4.37 -4.86 -10.21
CA HIS A 43 4.35 -5.86 -9.14
C HIS A 43 4.95 -5.32 -7.83
N GLN A 44 6.05 -4.57 -7.90
CA GLN A 44 6.62 -3.91 -6.73
C GLN A 44 5.65 -2.92 -6.09
N HIS A 45 4.97 -2.10 -6.90
CA HIS A 45 3.95 -1.17 -6.38
C HIS A 45 2.76 -1.89 -5.77
N ALA A 46 2.32 -3.02 -6.34
CA ALA A 46 1.28 -3.85 -5.76
C ALA A 46 1.69 -4.43 -4.40
N GLN A 47 2.93 -4.93 -4.28
CA GLN A 47 3.44 -5.48 -3.03
C GLN A 47 3.63 -4.40 -1.94
N HIS A 48 4.10 -3.21 -2.32
CA HIS A 48 4.21 -2.07 -1.41
C HIS A 48 2.84 -1.61 -0.89
N THR A 49 1.83 -1.59 -1.77
CA THR A 49 0.44 -1.29 -1.40
C THR A 49 -0.10 -2.34 -0.43
N SER A 50 0.12 -3.63 -0.72
CA SER A 50 -0.31 -4.75 0.12
C SER A 50 0.31 -4.68 1.53
N ALA A 51 1.62 -4.40 1.62
CA ALA A 51 2.29 -4.19 2.90
C ALA A 51 1.68 -3.02 3.69
N SER A 52 1.40 -1.90 3.01
CA SER A 52 0.77 -0.73 3.64
C SER A 52 -0.65 -1.03 4.15
N VAL A 53 -1.44 -1.81 3.41
CA VAL A 53 -2.75 -2.31 3.85
C VAL A 53 -2.61 -3.22 5.06
N LYS A 54 -1.62 -4.11 5.07
CA LYS A 54 -1.39 -5.01 6.20
C LYS A 54 -1.02 -4.25 7.48
N VAL A 55 -0.21 -3.20 7.37
CA VAL A 55 0.10 -2.32 8.51
C VAL A 55 -1.17 -1.68 9.07
N LEU A 56 -2.06 -1.19 8.20
CA LEU A 56 -3.34 -0.61 8.62
C LEU A 56 -4.23 -1.64 9.33
N GLN A 57 -4.35 -2.85 8.79
CA GLN A 57 -5.11 -3.95 9.41
C GLN A 57 -4.56 -4.33 10.79
N THR A 58 -3.24 -4.45 10.93
CA THR A 58 -2.63 -4.78 12.21
C THR A 58 -2.79 -3.65 13.22
N ALA A 59 -2.70 -2.39 12.78
CA ALA A 59 -2.99 -1.24 13.65
C ALA A 59 -4.44 -1.26 14.17
N ASP A 60 -5.40 -1.58 13.30
CA ASP A 60 -6.82 -1.72 13.67
C ASP A 60 -7.05 -2.88 14.65
N GLN A 61 -6.45 -4.05 14.40
CA GLN A 61 -6.51 -5.20 15.31
C GLN A 61 -5.92 -4.90 16.69
N VAL A 62 -4.81 -4.16 16.75
CA VAL A 62 -4.20 -3.75 18.03
C VAL A 62 -5.09 -2.77 18.77
N ILE A 63 -5.73 -1.82 18.08
CA ILE A 63 -6.72 -0.93 18.72
C ILE A 63 -7.90 -1.75 19.26
N GLY A 64 -8.45 -2.65 18.44
CA GLY A 64 -9.56 -3.51 18.83
C GLY A 64 -9.24 -4.36 20.06
N SER A 65 -8.07 -5.01 20.10
CA SER A 65 -7.67 -5.82 21.25
C SER A 65 -7.40 -5.01 22.51
N LEU A 66 -6.87 -3.78 22.39
CA LEU A 66 -6.70 -2.88 23.53
C LEU A 66 -8.04 -2.41 24.11
N LEU A 67 -9.05 -2.20 23.26
CA LEU A 67 -10.40 -1.87 23.70
C LEU A 67 -11.09 -3.07 24.36
N ASP A 68 -10.91 -4.27 23.81
CA ASP A 68 -11.47 -5.52 24.35
C ASP A 68 -10.92 -5.85 25.76
N VAL A 69 -9.62 -5.64 26.01
CA VAL A 69 -9.01 -5.82 27.34
C VAL A 69 -9.53 -4.82 28.38
N LYS A 70 -10.06 -3.66 27.93
CA LYS A 70 -10.59 -2.60 28.79
C LYS A 70 -12.10 -2.74 29.06
N ALA A 71 -12.81 -3.57 28.29
CA ALA A 71 -14.24 -3.84 28.44
C ALA A 71 -14.49 -4.91 29.52
#